data_AF-A0A1H6WWT7-F1
#
_entry.id   AF-A0A1H6WWT7-F1
#
_cell.length_a   1.000
_cell.length_b   1.000
_cell.length_c   1.000
_cell.angle_alpha   90.00
_cell.angle_beta   90.00
_cell.angle_gamma   90.00
#
_symmetry.space_group_name_H-M   'P 1'
#
loop_
_entity.id
_entity.type
_entity.pdbx_description
1 polymer ?
#
loop_
_entity_poly.entity_id
_entity_poly.type
_entity_poly.pdbx_seq_one_letter_code
_entity_poly.pdbx_strand_id
1 'polypeptide(L)'
;MNRRNAAIAGGIVAGIVTTAAMWAGRRSGVLGKTLDRDAVDWIDRTTGSREVIGDAGTSMVEFANHLGASAAFGGLYAQVRQWAPNVPPAALGAMFGTALYVINIAGIAPLLGITEGEVEAGPRKASERWALHVLQSVVTALVAERLTSEGDQATT
;
A
#
# COMPACT_ATOMS: atom_id res chain seq x y z
N MET A 1 -15.86 -13.10 -10.89
CA MET A 1 -14.61 -13.61 -10.26
C MET A 1 -14.86 -13.80 -8.77
N ASN A 2 -14.22 -14.76 -8.09
CA ASN A 2 -14.43 -14.91 -6.64
C ASN A 2 -13.87 -13.70 -5.86
N ARG A 3 -14.46 -13.41 -4.70
CA ARG A 3 -14.17 -12.19 -3.91
C ARG A 3 -12.69 -12.06 -3.50
N ARG A 4 -12.02 -13.16 -3.17
CA ARG A 4 -10.60 -13.16 -2.78
C ARG A 4 -9.71 -12.77 -3.96
N ASN A 5 -9.92 -13.38 -5.13
CA ASN A 5 -9.17 -13.06 -6.34
C ASN A 5 -9.45 -11.63 -6.83
N ALA A 6 -10.70 -11.17 -6.71
CA ALA A 6 -11.06 -9.78 -6.99
C ALA A 6 -10.33 -8.79 -6.09
N ALA A 7 -10.21 -9.10 -4.79
CA ALA A 7 -9.49 -8.25 -3.87
C ALA A 7 -7.98 -8.28 -4.06
N ILE A 8 -7.39 -9.44 -4.38
CA ILE A 8 -5.96 -9.54 -4.75
C ILE A 8 -5.69 -8.73 -6.02
N ALA A 9 -6.52 -8.86 -7.06
CA ALA A 9 -6.42 -8.06 -8.27
C ALA A 9 -6.57 -6.56 -7.99
N GLY A 10 -7.53 -6.19 -7.13
CA GLY A 10 -7.68 -4.82 -6.63
C GLY A 10 -6.43 -4.32 -5.92
N GLY A 11 -5.79 -5.16 -5.10
CA GLY A 11 -4.52 -4.87 -4.45
C GLY A 11 -3.39 -4.62 -5.46
N ILE A 12 -3.27 -5.44 -6.49
CA ILE A 12 -2.27 -5.26 -7.56
C ILE A 12 -2.49 -3.93 -8.28
N VAL A 13 -3.72 -3.63 -8.69
CA VAL A 13 -4.08 -2.36 -9.34
C VAL A 13 -3.76 -1.18 -8.41
N ALA A 14 -4.11 -1.29 -7.12
CA ALA A 14 -3.81 -0.26 -6.14
C ALA A 14 -2.31 -0.06 -5.93
N GLY A 15 -1.49 -1.12 -5.96
CA GLY A 15 -0.03 -1.02 -5.90
C GLY A 15 0.54 -0.23 -7.07
N ILE A 16 0.03 -0.45 -8.29
CA ILE A 16 0.41 0.32 -9.48
C ILE A 16 0.00 1.80 -9.33
N VAL A 17 -1.26 2.06 -8.97
CA VAL A 17 -1.79 3.43 -8.79
C VAL A 17 -1.00 4.19 -7.72
N THR A 18 -0.73 3.55 -6.58
CA THR A 18 0.01 4.15 -5.47
C THR A 18 1.45 4.45 -5.87
N THR A 19 2.10 3.54 -6.62
CA THR A 19 3.45 3.77 -7.16
C THR A 19 3.46 4.98 -8.10
N ALA A 20 2.47 5.10 -8.99
CA ALA A 20 2.34 6.24 -9.89
C ALA A 20 2.09 7.56 -9.11
N ALA A 21 1.22 7.51 -8.09
CA ALA A 21 0.92 8.66 -7.22
C ALA A 21 2.17 9.13 -6.46
N MET A 22 2.96 8.20 -5.89
CA MET A 22 4.23 8.50 -5.25
C MET A 22 5.23 9.12 -6.22
N TRP A 23 5.37 8.55 -7.42
CA TRP A 23 6.26 9.10 -8.44
C TRP A 23 5.88 10.53 -8.85
N ALA A 24 4.60 10.77 -9.15
CA ALA A 24 4.10 12.08 -9.56
C ALA A 24 4.17 13.11 -8.42
N GLY A 25 3.80 12.71 -7.20
CA GLY A 25 3.86 13.57 -6.01
C GLY A 25 5.29 14.02 -5.69
N ARG A 26 6.27 13.12 -5.82
CA ARG A 26 7.69 13.48 -5.66
C ARG A 26 8.17 14.40 -6.77
N ARG A 27 7.84 14.10 -8.04
CA ARG A 27 8.29 14.90 -9.18
C ARG A 27 7.72 16.33 -9.16
N SER A 28 6.53 16.52 -8.59
CA SER A 28 5.90 17.83 -8.41
C SER A 28 6.30 18.55 -7.12
N GLY A 29 7.04 17.90 -6.21
CA GLY A 29 7.42 18.45 -4.90
C GLY A 29 6.29 18.43 -3.85
N VAL A 30 5.14 17.86 -4.17
CA VAL A 30 4.01 17.70 -3.25
C VAL A 30 4.35 16.69 -2.15
N LEU A 31 5.01 15.58 -2.52
CA LEU A 31 5.46 14.55 -1.59
C LEU A 31 6.97 14.64 -1.35
N GLY A 32 7.38 14.42 -0.10
CA GLY A 32 8.78 14.25 0.28
C GLY A 32 9.33 12.86 -0.07
N LYS A 33 10.39 12.45 0.64
CA LYS A 33 10.89 11.08 0.54
C LYS A 33 9.85 10.11 1.09
N THR A 34 9.51 9.11 0.29
CA THR A 34 8.47 8.13 0.56
C THR A 34 9.01 6.92 1.32
N LEU A 35 8.10 6.22 2.01
CA LEU A 35 8.42 5.11 2.90
C LEU A 35 9.05 3.89 2.19
N ASP A 36 8.64 3.62 0.95
CA ASP A 36 9.23 2.60 0.07
C ASP A 36 10.77 2.74 0.03
N ARG A 37 11.27 3.97 -0.11
CA ARG A 37 12.71 4.26 -0.11
C ARG A 37 13.35 4.13 1.27
N ASP A 38 12.64 4.48 2.33
CA ASP A 38 13.14 4.30 3.71
C ASP A 38 13.33 2.80 4.03
N ALA A 39 12.39 1.96 3.59
CA ALA A 39 12.48 0.50 3.73
C ALA A 39 13.61 -0.08 2.89
N VAL A 40 13.77 0.37 1.65
CA VAL A 40 14.86 -0.07 0.77
C VAL A 40 16.22 0.36 1.27
N ASP A 41 16.37 1.60 1.72
CA ASP A 41 17.62 2.06 2.31
C ASP A 41 17.94 1.29 3.59
N TRP A 42 16.93 0.87 4.37
CA TRP A 42 17.11 -0.03 5.51
C TRP A 42 17.58 -1.43 5.06
N ILE A 43 16.96 -2.02 4.03
CA ILE A 43 17.39 -3.31 3.47
C ILE A 43 18.84 -3.19 2.98
N ASP A 44 19.15 -2.13 2.25
CA ASP A 44 20.48 -1.91 1.71
C ASP A 44 21.53 -1.77 2.81
N ARG A 45 21.28 -0.94 3.82
CA ARG A 45 22.15 -0.82 5.00
C ARG A 45 22.36 -2.15 5.74
N THR A 46 21.37 -3.03 5.71
CA THR A 46 21.40 -4.32 6.43
C THR A 46 22.04 -5.44 5.60
N THR A 47 21.94 -5.39 4.27
CA THR A 47 22.25 -6.52 3.38
C THR A 47 23.32 -6.22 2.33
N GLY A 48 23.69 -4.95 2.13
CA GLY A 48 24.60 -4.52 1.07
C GLY A 48 24.01 -4.69 -0.33
N SER A 49 22.68 -4.76 -0.47
CA SER A 49 22.00 -5.13 -1.71
C SER A 49 22.40 -4.26 -2.92
N ARG A 50 22.58 -2.95 -2.76
CA ARG A 50 22.88 -2.01 -3.84
C ARG A 50 24.26 -2.26 -4.46
N GLU A 51 25.22 -2.79 -3.70
CA GLU A 51 26.53 -3.20 -4.22
C GLU A 51 26.43 -4.40 -5.18
N VAL A 52 25.40 -5.25 -5.01
CA VAL A 52 25.23 -6.49 -5.77
C VAL A 52 24.32 -6.28 -6.99
N ILE A 53 23.20 -5.57 -6.84
CA ILE A 53 22.16 -5.46 -7.90
C ILE A 53 22.03 -4.06 -8.51
N GLY A 54 22.80 -3.07 -8.00
CA GLY A 54 22.76 -1.68 -8.46
C GLY A 54 21.42 -0.97 -8.22
N ASP A 55 21.34 0.31 -8.61
CA ASP A 55 20.15 1.15 -8.36
C ASP A 55 18.90 0.70 -9.12
N ALA A 56 19.08 0.23 -10.36
CA ALA A 56 17.97 -0.29 -11.18
C ALA A 56 17.40 -1.58 -10.57
N GLY A 57 18.26 -2.51 -10.15
CA GLY A 57 17.83 -3.74 -9.49
C GLY A 57 17.16 -3.46 -8.14
N THR A 58 17.73 -2.53 -7.36
CA THR A 58 17.15 -2.09 -6.08
C THR A 58 15.74 -1.52 -6.26
N SER A 59 15.53 -0.69 -7.29
CA SER A 59 14.22 -0.11 -7.61
C SER A 59 13.21 -1.17 -8.07
N MET A 60 13.66 -2.21 -8.79
CA MET A 60 12.80 -3.34 -9.16
C MET A 60 12.36 -4.15 -7.95
N VAL A 61 13.28 -4.41 -7.00
CA VAL A 61 12.96 -5.11 -5.75
C VAL A 61 11.97 -4.30 -4.91
N GLU A 62 12.17 -2.98 -4.80
CA GLU A 62 11.24 -2.06 -4.14
C GLU A 62 9.83 -2.16 -4.72
N PHE A 63 9.73 -2.09 -6.04
CA PHE A 63 8.46 -2.19 -6.75
C PHE A 63 7.81 -3.57 -6.55
N ALA A 64 8.57 -4.65 -6.68
CA ALA A 64 8.08 -6.00 -6.49
C ALA A 64 7.60 -6.25 -5.05
N ASN A 65 8.33 -5.75 -4.06
CA ASN A 65 7.93 -5.81 -2.65
C ASN A 65 6.64 -5.02 -2.43
N HIS A 66 6.54 -3.81 -2.97
CA HIS A 66 5.34 -2.97 -2.84
C HIS A 66 4.12 -3.63 -3.52
N LEU A 67 4.30 -4.21 -4.70
CA LEU A 67 3.24 -4.89 -5.44
C LEU A 67 2.79 -6.19 -4.73
N GLY A 68 3.75 -6.97 -4.23
CA GLY A 68 3.50 -8.18 -3.44
C GLY A 68 2.76 -7.89 -2.14
N ALA A 69 3.20 -6.86 -1.40
CA ALA A 69 2.52 -6.38 -0.20
C ALA A 69 1.10 -5.89 -0.53
N SER A 70 0.92 -5.16 -1.63
CA SER A 70 -0.40 -4.69 -2.06
C SER A 70 -1.35 -5.84 -2.40
N ALA A 71 -0.86 -6.87 -3.10
CA ALA A 71 -1.63 -8.08 -3.38
C ALA A 71 -2.02 -8.83 -2.09
N ALA A 72 -1.08 -8.96 -1.14
CA ALA A 72 -1.33 -9.57 0.16
C ALA A 72 -2.37 -8.81 0.97
N PHE A 73 -2.26 -7.48 1.04
CA PHE A 73 -3.26 -6.63 1.70
C PHE A 73 -4.62 -6.66 1.00
N GLY A 74 -4.66 -6.82 -0.33
CA GLY A 74 -5.90 -7.12 -1.05
C GLY A 74 -6.55 -8.42 -0.58
N GLY A 75 -5.75 -9.48 -0.41
CA GLY A 75 -6.22 -10.73 0.18
C GLY A 75 -6.78 -10.55 1.60
N LEU A 76 -6.11 -9.76 2.45
CA LEU A 76 -6.58 -9.45 3.80
C LEU A 76 -7.86 -8.60 3.78
N TYR A 77 -7.97 -7.64 2.88
CA TYR A 77 -9.17 -6.84 2.69
C TYR A 77 -10.39 -7.71 2.36
N ALA A 78 -10.24 -8.76 1.55
CA ALA A 78 -11.34 -9.69 1.26
C ALA A 78 -11.89 -10.37 2.53
N GLN A 79 -11.05 -10.61 3.54
CA GLN A 79 -11.49 -11.15 4.83
C GLN A 79 -12.22 -10.08 5.65
N VAL A 80 -11.68 -8.87 5.73
CA VAL A 80 -12.31 -7.73 6.42
C VAL A 80 -13.69 -7.42 5.83
N ARG A 81 -13.84 -7.47 4.50
CA ARG A 81 -15.11 -7.27 3.79
C ARG A 81 -16.19 -8.28 4.20
N GLN A 82 -15.81 -9.50 4.60
CA GLN A 82 -16.76 -10.50 5.10
C GLN A 82 -17.32 -10.13 6.47
N TRP A 83 -16.53 -9.48 7.32
CA TRP A 83 -16.98 -9.03 8.64
C TRP A 83 -17.83 -7.76 8.58
N ALA A 84 -17.64 -6.94 7.54
CA ALA A 84 -18.33 -5.67 7.35
C ALA A 84 -19.03 -5.58 5.97
N PRO A 85 -19.98 -6.48 5.64
CA PRO A 85 -20.59 -6.56 4.30
C PRO A 85 -21.49 -5.35 3.97
N ASN A 86 -21.96 -4.61 4.97
CA ASN A 86 -22.88 -3.48 4.77
C ASN A 86 -22.16 -2.12 4.78
N VAL A 87 -20.85 -2.08 5.05
CA VAL A 87 -20.07 -0.84 5.02
C VAL A 87 -19.74 -0.48 3.57
N PRO A 88 -19.89 0.80 3.14
CA PRO A 88 -19.50 1.23 1.80
C PRO A 88 -18.03 0.90 1.50
N PRO A 89 -17.68 0.41 0.29
CA PRO A 89 -16.31 -0.02 -0.02
C PRO A 89 -15.25 1.05 0.23
N ALA A 90 -15.52 2.30 -0.15
CA ALA A 90 -14.59 3.41 0.10
C ALA A 90 -14.37 3.66 1.60
N ALA A 91 -15.43 3.61 2.41
CA ALA A 91 -15.32 3.79 3.86
C ALA A 91 -14.56 2.64 4.51
N LEU A 92 -14.83 1.39 4.11
CA LEU A 92 -14.12 0.22 4.60
C LEU A 92 -12.64 0.26 4.19
N GLY A 93 -12.35 0.65 2.95
CA GLY A 93 -10.99 0.86 2.45
C GLY A 93 -10.24 1.94 3.22
N ALA A 94 -10.89 3.08 3.53
CA ALA A 94 -10.26 4.14 4.31
C ALA A 94 -9.94 3.72 5.75
N MET A 95 -10.85 3.01 6.41
CA MET A 95 -10.61 2.45 7.75
C MET A 95 -9.49 1.41 7.73
N PHE A 96 -9.51 0.50 6.75
CA PHE A 96 -8.49 -0.52 6.58
C PHE A 96 -7.11 0.09 6.32
N GLY A 97 -7.01 1.07 5.41
CA GLY A 97 -5.77 1.79 5.13
C GLY A 97 -5.25 2.58 6.31
N THR A 98 -6.14 3.21 7.08
CA THR A 98 -5.77 3.88 8.33
C THR A 98 -5.21 2.89 9.35
N ALA A 99 -5.85 1.74 9.53
CA ALA A 99 -5.34 0.69 10.41
C ALA A 99 -3.98 0.16 9.96
N LEU A 100 -3.78 -0.07 8.65
CA LEU A 100 -2.49 -0.46 8.09
C LEU A 100 -1.41 0.58 8.36
N TYR A 101 -1.71 1.87 8.17
CA TYR A 101 -0.79 2.96 8.50
C TYR A 101 -0.44 2.95 10.00
N VAL A 102 -1.43 2.92 10.88
CA VAL A 102 -1.21 2.96 12.34
C VAL A 102 -0.36 1.78 12.80
N ILE A 103 -0.70 0.56 12.36
CA ILE A 103 -0.02 -0.65 12.81
C ILE A 103 1.38 -0.73 12.21
N ASN A 104 1.49 -0.65 10.89
CA ASN A 104 2.76 -0.93 10.21
C ASN A 104 3.72 0.25 10.28
N ILE A 105 3.21 1.48 10.12
CA ILE A 105 4.06 2.66 9.91
C ILE A 105 4.24 3.46 11.18
N ALA A 106 3.16 3.79 11.87
CA ALA A 106 3.28 4.51 13.14
C ALA A 106 3.73 3.59 14.28
N GLY A 107 3.42 2.29 14.21
CA GLY A 107 3.71 1.30 15.24
C GLY A 107 4.99 0.50 15.01
N ILE A 108 5.01 -0.37 13.99
CA ILE A 108 6.07 -1.38 13.81
C ILE A 108 7.35 -0.77 13.19
N ALA A 109 7.24 0.03 12.14
CA ALA A 109 8.39 0.54 11.40
C ALA A 109 9.41 1.32 12.26
N PRO A 110 9.02 2.15 13.24
CA PRO A 110 9.97 2.85 14.12
C PRO A 110 10.69 1.88 15.06
N LEU A 111 9.99 0.85 15.56
CA LEU A 111 10.58 -0.17 16.44
C LEU A 111 11.66 -1.00 15.74
N LEU A 112 11.54 -1.15 14.42
CA LEU A 112 12.52 -1.84 13.58
C LEU A 112 13.64 -0.90 13.06
N GLY A 113 13.60 0.40 13.42
CA GLY A 113 14.55 1.39 12.92
C GLY A 113 14.41 1.68 11.41
N ILE A 114 13.26 1.36 10.81
CA ILE A 114 12.96 1.65 9.41
C ILE A 114 12.60 3.12 9.24
N THR A 115 11.87 3.69 10.22
CA THR A 115 11.51 5.11 10.24
C THR A 115 11.90 5.75 11.57
N GLU A 116 11.94 7.08 11.57
CA GLU A 116 12.19 7.92 12.74
C GLU A 116 11.00 7.98 13.73
N GLY A 117 9.82 7.45 13.35
CA GLY A 117 8.58 7.61 14.09
C GLY A 117 7.79 8.87 13.69
N GLU A 118 6.47 8.81 13.81
CA GLU A 118 5.58 9.85 13.26
C GLU A 118 5.62 11.19 14.02
N VAL A 119 6.01 11.16 15.31
CA VAL A 119 6.22 12.38 16.09
C VAL A 119 7.42 13.16 15.58
N GLU A 120 8.55 12.48 15.38
CA GLU A 120 9.80 13.08 14.87
C GLU A 120 9.67 13.48 13.40
N ALA A 121 8.99 12.66 12.60
CA ALA A 121 8.72 12.92 11.18
C ALA A 121 7.89 14.21 10.95
N GLY A 122 7.13 14.63 11.97
CA GLY A 122 6.25 15.80 11.91
C GLY A 122 4.97 15.57 11.10
N PRO A 123 3.99 16.49 11.21
CA PRO A 123 2.63 16.29 10.71
C PRO A 123 2.55 16.15 9.18
N ARG A 124 3.48 16.78 8.45
CA ARG A 124 3.51 16.69 6.99
C ARG A 124 3.83 15.27 6.54
N LYS A 125 4.96 14.71 6.96
CA LYS A 125 5.41 13.37 6.56
C LYS A 125 4.44 12.29 7.04
N ALA A 126 3.87 12.46 8.24
CA ALA A 126 2.80 11.61 8.76
C ALA A 126 1.56 11.60 7.87
N SER A 127 1.11 12.79 7.46
CA SER A 127 -0.06 12.93 6.58
C SER A 127 0.19 12.32 5.20
N GLU A 128 1.40 12.51 4.63
CA GLU A 128 1.79 11.92 3.36
C GLU A 128 1.75 10.38 3.42
N ARG A 129 2.36 9.79 4.46
CA ARG A 129 2.37 8.33 4.69
C ARG A 129 0.95 7.79 4.90
N TRP A 130 0.15 8.42 5.74
CA TRP A 130 -1.25 8.03 5.99
C TRP A 130 -2.09 8.10 4.71
N ALA A 131 -2.01 9.21 3.97
CA ALA A 131 -2.79 9.41 2.76
C ALA A 131 -2.52 8.35 1.69
N LEU A 132 -1.26 7.93 1.52
CA LEU A 132 -0.91 6.85 0.58
C LEU A 132 -1.53 5.50 0.98
N HIS A 133 -1.57 5.18 2.27
CA HIS A 133 -2.20 3.94 2.75
C HIS A 133 -3.71 3.95 2.58
N VAL A 134 -4.35 5.10 2.84
CA VAL A 134 -5.78 5.30 2.59
C VAL A 134 -6.08 5.18 1.10
N LEU A 135 -5.33 5.88 0.24
CA LEU A 135 -5.49 5.82 -1.21
C LEU A 135 -5.40 4.37 -1.72
N GLN A 136 -4.33 3.66 -1.36
CA GLN A 136 -4.12 2.27 -1.76
C GLN A 136 -5.31 1.37 -1.36
N SER A 137 -5.77 1.52 -0.12
CA SER A 137 -6.82 0.65 0.42
C SER A 137 -8.20 0.98 -0.14
N VAL A 138 -8.48 2.25 -0.41
CA VAL A 138 -9.71 2.69 -1.09
C VAL A 138 -9.72 2.19 -2.53
N VAL A 139 -8.62 2.34 -3.28
CA VAL A 139 -8.53 1.82 -4.66
C VAL A 139 -8.70 0.30 -4.68
N THR A 140 -8.05 -0.40 -3.75
CA THR A 140 -8.21 -1.86 -3.58
C THR A 140 -9.67 -2.22 -3.40
N ALA A 141 -10.37 -1.55 -2.48
CA ALA A 141 -11.77 -1.79 -2.16
C ALA A 141 -12.70 -1.56 -3.36
N LEU A 142 -12.54 -0.44 -4.05
CA LEU A 142 -13.37 -0.06 -5.19
C LEU A 142 -13.19 -1.00 -6.38
N VAL A 143 -11.95 -1.36 -6.70
CA VAL A 143 -11.65 -2.29 -7.80
C VAL A 143 -12.15 -3.69 -7.46
N ALA A 144 -11.95 -4.15 -6.22
CA ALA A 144 -12.43 -5.46 -5.77
C ALA A 144 -13.97 -5.58 -5.89
N GLU A 145 -14.70 -4.54 -5.48
CA GLU A 145 -16.16 -4.52 -5.57
C GLU A 145 -16.59 -4.54 -7.04
N ARG A 146 -15.97 -3.71 -7.89
CA ARG A 146 -16.28 -3.65 -9.32
C ARG A 146 -16.10 -5.00 -10.02
N LEU A 147 -14.95 -5.66 -9.79
CA LEU A 147 -14.62 -6.96 -10.39
C LEU A 147 -15.49 -8.11 -9.86
N THR A 148 -16.07 -7.95 -8.67
CA THR A 148 -17.05 -8.90 -8.13
C THR A 148 -18.40 -8.69 -8.82
N SER A 149 -18.90 -7.44 -8.88
CA SER A 149 -20.18 -7.11 -9.53
C SER A 149 -20.24 -7.48 -11.02
N GLU A 150 -19.16 -7.27 -11.77
CA GLU A 150 -19.08 -7.68 -13.19
C GLU A 150 -19.14 -9.20 -13.35
N GLY A 151 -18.56 -9.94 -12.41
CA GLY A 151 -18.60 -11.39 -12.40
C GLY A 151 -20.00 -11.95 -12.21
N ASP A 152 -20.80 -11.32 -11.35
CA ASP A 152 -22.16 -11.75 -11.05
C ASP A 152 -23.10 -11.48 -12.25
N GLN A 153 -22.93 -10.34 -12.94
CA GLN A 153 -23.70 -9.99 -14.14
C GLN A 153 -23.40 -10.88 -15.36
N ALA A 154 -22.19 -11.42 -15.47
CA ALA A 154 -21.83 -12.33 -16.57
C ALA A 154 -22.42 -13.75 -16.41
N THR A 155 -22.99 -14.06 -15.24
CA THR A 155 -23.56 -15.38 -14.91
C THR A 155 -25.09 -15.41 -14.84
N THR A 156 -25.75 -14.27 -15.06
CA THR A 156 -27.20 -14.10 -15.18
C THR A 156 -27.62 -13.92 -16.62
#